data_AF-A0A8H8JX32-F1
#
_entry.id   AF-A0A8H8JX32-F1
#
_cell.length_a   1.000
_cell.length_b   1.000
_cell.length_c   1.000
_cell.angle_alpha   90.00
_cell.angle_beta   90.00
_cell.angle_gamma   90.00
#
_symmetry.space_group_name_H-M   'P 1'
#
loop_
_entity.id
_entity.type
_entity.pdbx_description
1 polymer ?
#
loop_
_entity_poly.entity_id
_entity_poly.type
_entity_poly.pdbx_seq_one_letter_code
_entity_poly.pdbx_strand_id
1 'polypeptide(L)'
;MSTSVPESQPDESRVLIENDDEPVALAKELPTPPPYPSTSSLGIPPHPRCNHLLEHRNKKGTWLVDTALSIPESLLPPITEFDGHWNEDVRSLRTDNKPSESEVRPNLMLVSQTASISGSVHVLGEGKDKVVIVAEAKTSGLVHLDVNADPGRVLQIFLHSHSGEVRLWVPSWFEGPLVASAYLGDTHVSDALKSKLTVFTSKANQSRGYIGDWQSSGFGTTQSSGEDPFMTWPGSMIKISSGSGSVFLSTLEEKPRSVSGTSAPAQVKGFFGSIFGWGESDQDQSMSQHRRRSSGRFASRSSFDEKELPPRPSEGN
;
A
#
# COMPACT_ATOMS: atom_id res chain seq x y z
N MET A 1 7.03 -20.22 -48.31
CA MET A 1 7.72 -21.51 -48.09
C MET A 1 7.22 -22.04 -46.76
N SER A 2 6.32 -23.03 -46.82
CA SER A 2 5.59 -23.55 -45.66
C SER A 2 6.34 -24.75 -45.10
N THR A 3 6.71 -24.70 -43.82
CA THR A 3 7.31 -25.81 -43.09
C THR A 3 6.35 -26.25 -42.00
N SER A 4 5.74 -27.42 -42.22
CA SER A 4 4.91 -28.18 -41.29
C SER A 4 5.77 -28.82 -40.18
N VAL A 5 5.36 -28.67 -38.93
CA VAL A 5 5.98 -29.32 -37.76
C VAL A 5 5.06 -30.46 -37.28
N PRO A 6 5.59 -31.67 -36.99
CA PRO A 6 4.77 -32.81 -36.60
C PRO A 6 4.41 -32.80 -35.11
N GLU A 7 3.16 -33.15 -34.85
CA GLU A 7 2.52 -33.38 -33.56
C GLU A 7 2.97 -34.73 -32.99
N SER A 8 3.44 -34.75 -31.74
CA SER A 8 3.84 -35.98 -31.04
C SER A 8 3.02 -36.12 -29.75
N GLN A 9 2.23 -37.18 -29.69
CA GLN A 9 1.47 -37.61 -28.52
C GLN A 9 2.36 -38.43 -27.57
N PRO A 10 2.22 -38.29 -26.24
CA PRO A 10 2.77 -39.26 -25.31
C PRO A 10 1.72 -40.28 -24.81
N ASP A 11 2.22 -41.52 -24.77
CA ASP A 11 1.65 -42.78 -24.29
C ASP A 11 1.02 -42.73 -22.88
N GLU A 12 -0.20 -43.24 -22.74
CA GLU A 12 -0.81 -43.61 -21.47
C GLU A 12 -0.46 -45.06 -21.11
N SER A 13 0.48 -45.24 -20.17
CA SER A 13 0.75 -46.55 -19.56
C SER A 13 -0.05 -46.71 -18.27
N ARG A 14 -1.09 -47.55 -18.35
CA ARG A 14 -2.05 -47.85 -17.29
C ARG A 14 -1.61 -49.13 -16.58
N VAL A 15 -1.11 -49.03 -15.34
CA VAL A 15 -0.73 -50.17 -14.50
C VAL A 15 -1.92 -50.63 -13.67
N LEU A 16 -2.41 -51.84 -13.94
CA LEU A 16 -3.38 -52.56 -13.11
C LEU A 16 -2.59 -53.33 -12.05
N ILE A 17 -2.88 -53.07 -10.77
CA ILE A 17 -2.40 -53.87 -9.64
C ILE A 17 -3.63 -54.59 -9.07
N GLU A 18 -3.79 -55.85 -9.45
CA GLU A 18 -4.59 -56.84 -8.74
C GLU A 18 -3.80 -57.26 -7.50
N ASN A 19 -4.39 -57.12 -6.32
CA ASN A 19 -3.89 -57.74 -5.10
C ASN A 19 -4.99 -58.64 -4.54
N ASP A 20 -4.66 -59.93 -4.49
CA ASP A 20 -5.44 -61.03 -3.94
C ASP A 20 -5.72 -60.89 -2.44
N ASP A 21 -6.92 -61.33 -2.07
CA ASP A 21 -7.47 -61.54 -0.74
C ASP A 21 -6.73 -62.65 0.05
N GLU A 22 -6.54 -62.43 1.36
CA GLU A 22 -6.52 -63.48 2.39
C GLU A 22 -7.19 -62.96 3.69
N PRO A 23 -8.10 -63.73 4.31
CA PRO A 23 -8.96 -63.24 5.38
C PRO A 23 -8.34 -63.43 6.77
N VAL A 24 -7.98 -62.33 7.45
CA VAL A 24 -7.53 -62.36 8.85
C VAL A 24 -8.66 -61.96 9.80
N ALA A 25 -8.92 -62.89 10.70
CA ALA A 25 -9.78 -62.89 11.88
C ALA A 25 -10.32 -61.55 12.41
N LEU A 26 -11.64 -61.59 12.64
CA LEU A 26 -12.53 -60.66 13.32
C LEU A 26 -12.00 -60.19 14.70
N ALA A 27 -11.16 -59.16 14.70
CA ALA A 27 -10.92 -58.34 15.86
C ALA A 27 -12.10 -57.37 16.02
N LYS A 28 -12.75 -57.36 17.19
CA LYS A 28 -13.76 -56.35 17.54
C LYS A 28 -13.11 -54.97 17.50
N GLU A 29 -13.29 -54.26 16.40
CA GLU A 29 -12.92 -52.86 16.25
C GLU A 29 -13.69 -52.04 17.30
N LEU A 30 -12.95 -51.48 18.25
CA LEU A 30 -13.41 -50.34 19.02
C LEU A 30 -13.73 -49.21 18.01
N PRO A 31 -14.81 -48.45 18.21
CA PRO A 31 -15.20 -47.40 17.28
C PRO A 31 -14.03 -46.46 17.06
N THR A 32 -13.46 -46.52 15.86
CA THR A 32 -12.34 -45.67 15.45
C THR A 32 -12.81 -44.23 15.61
N PRO A 33 -12.13 -43.41 16.42
CA PRO A 33 -12.52 -42.01 16.56
C PRO A 33 -12.54 -41.38 15.16
N PRO A 34 -13.54 -40.53 14.87
CA PRO A 34 -13.66 -39.92 13.55
C PRO A 34 -12.32 -39.29 13.16
N PRO A 35 -11.85 -39.48 11.92
CA PRO A 35 -10.57 -38.94 11.47
C PRO A 35 -10.59 -37.42 11.66
N TYR A 36 -9.86 -36.94 12.67
CA TYR A 36 -9.64 -35.51 12.84
C TYR A 36 -8.82 -35.05 11.63
N PRO A 37 -9.25 -34.01 10.90
CA PRO A 37 -8.43 -33.44 9.85
C PRO A 37 -7.15 -32.89 10.49
N SER A 38 -6.07 -33.65 10.39
CA SER A 38 -4.73 -33.24 10.78
C SER A 38 -4.21 -32.22 9.77
N THR A 39 -4.79 -31.01 9.78
CA THR A 39 -4.17 -29.85 9.13
C THR A 39 -2.97 -29.45 9.95
N SER A 40 -1.87 -30.18 9.74
CA SER A 40 -0.54 -29.86 10.23
C SER A 40 -0.01 -28.69 9.40
N SER A 41 -0.65 -27.52 9.49
CA SER A 41 -0.03 -26.30 8.99
C SER A 41 1.15 -25.99 9.91
N LEU A 42 2.35 -25.98 9.34
CA LEU A 42 3.58 -25.40 9.90
C LEU A 42 3.25 -24.34 10.97
N GLY A 43 3.77 -24.51 12.18
CA GLY A 43 3.38 -23.84 13.44
C GLY A 43 3.50 -22.31 13.52
N ILE A 44 3.03 -21.61 12.49
CA ILE A 44 2.69 -20.20 12.52
C ILE A 44 1.39 -20.11 13.31
N PRO A 45 1.34 -19.32 14.40
CA PRO A 45 0.10 -19.06 15.11
C PRO A 45 -0.97 -18.64 14.09
N PRO A 46 -2.17 -19.23 14.11
CA PRO A 46 -3.24 -18.80 13.21
C PRO A 46 -3.48 -17.31 13.49
N HIS A 47 -3.09 -16.46 12.55
CA HIS A 47 -3.37 -15.04 12.66
C HIS A 47 -4.88 -14.86 12.51
N PRO A 48 -5.53 -14.05 13.35
CA PRO A 48 -6.96 -13.84 13.23
C PRO A 48 -7.26 -13.19 11.88
N ARG A 49 -8.25 -13.74 11.17
CA ARG A 49 -8.79 -13.09 9.97
C ARG A 49 -9.62 -11.89 10.38
N CYS A 50 -9.58 -10.84 9.58
CA CYS A 50 -10.38 -9.65 9.82
C CYS A 50 -11.03 -9.15 8.54
N ASN A 51 -12.13 -8.44 8.71
CA ASN A 51 -12.71 -7.58 7.71
C ASN A 51 -13.18 -6.33 8.45
N HIS A 52 -12.95 -5.15 7.90
CA HIS A 52 -13.22 -3.86 8.56
C HIS A 52 -12.53 -3.65 9.93
N LEU A 53 -11.23 -3.95 10.02
CA LEU A 53 -10.44 -3.74 11.23
C LEU A 53 -9.92 -2.30 11.34
N LEU A 54 -10.15 -1.66 12.49
CA LEU A 54 -9.54 -0.39 12.87
C LEU A 54 -8.56 -0.59 14.05
N GLU A 55 -7.33 -0.12 13.90
CA GLU A 55 -6.27 -0.32 14.89
C GLU A 55 -5.44 0.94 15.14
N HIS A 56 -5.43 1.45 16.39
CA HIS A 56 -4.86 2.76 16.75
C HIS A 56 -3.45 2.74 17.40
N ARG A 57 -2.68 1.65 17.27
CA ARG A 57 -1.42 1.47 18.01
C ARG A 57 -0.26 1.12 17.09
N ASN A 58 0.96 1.32 17.60
CA ASN A 58 2.18 0.84 16.97
C ASN A 58 2.10 -0.65 16.73
N LYS A 59 2.14 -1.05 15.46
CA LYS A 59 1.97 -2.44 15.10
C LYS A 59 3.04 -2.80 14.09
N LYS A 60 3.89 -3.70 14.57
CA LYS A 60 4.53 -4.68 13.71
C LYS A 60 3.60 -5.89 13.66
N GLY A 61 3.23 -6.37 12.47
CA GLY A 61 2.29 -7.47 12.42
C GLY A 61 2.06 -8.07 11.04
N THR A 62 1.20 -9.08 11.03
CA THR A 62 0.65 -9.66 9.82
C THR A 62 -0.86 -9.62 9.93
N TRP A 63 -1.53 -9.07 8.92
CA TRP A 63 -2.99 -8.94 8.88
C TRP A 63 -3.55 -9.80 7.76
N LEU A 64 -4.53 -10.64 8.09
CA LEU A 64 -5.22 -11.50 7.13
C LEU A 64 -6.60 -10.89 6.84
N VAL A 65 -6.71 -10.10 5.78
CA VAL A 65 -7.94 -9.41 5.39
C VAL A 65 -8.80 -10.37 4.56
N ASP A 66 -9.89 -10.90 5.11
CA ASP A 66 -10.76 -11.87 4.44
C ASP A 66 -12.07 -11.21 3.99
N THR A 67 -12.23 -10.99 2.68
CA THR A 67 -13.43 -10.32 2.14
C THR A 67 -14.69 -11.18 2.19
N ALA A 68 -14.55 -12.51 2.33
CA ALA A 68 -15.68 -13.40 2.47
C ALA A 68 -16.27 -13.38 3.89
N LEU A 69 -15.57 -12.76 4.86
CA LEU A 69 -16.05 -12.63 6.22
C LEU A 69 -17.19 -11.61 6.28
N SER A 70 -18.42 -12.12 6.33
CA SER A 70 -19.62 -11.32 6.54
C SER A 70 -19.70 -10.88 8.01
N ILE A 71 -19.71 -9.56 8.25
CA ILE A 71 -19.84 -8.99 9.59
C ILE A 71 -21.20 -8.28 9.66
N PRO A 72 -22.05 -8.60 10.65
CA PRO A 72 -23.29 -7.88 10.88
C PRO A 72 -23.04 -6.38 11.07
N GLU A 73 -23.83 -5.53 10.41
CA GLU A 73 -23.67 -4.07 10.48
C GLU A 73 -23.72 -3.52 11.92
N SER A 74 -24.47 -4.17 12.82
CA SER A 74 -24.54 -3.79 14.25
C SER A 74 -23.24 -3.98 15.02
N LEU A 75 -22.30 -4.79 14.50
CA LEU A 75 -20.98 -5.01 15.10
C LEU A 75 -19.89 -4.16 14.44
N LEU A 76 -20.22 -3.50 13.33
CA LEU A 76 -19.25 -2.68 12.62
C LEU A 76 -19.16 -1.30 13.28
N PRO A 77 -17.94 -0.74 13.43
CA PRO A 77 -17.80 0.60 13.95
C PRO A 77 -18.54 1.62 13.05
N PRO A 78 -19.05 2.71 13.62
CA PRO A 78 -19.57 3.83 12.85
C PRO A 78 -18.56 4.27 11.78
N ILE A 79 -19.05 4.60 10.58
CA ILE A 79 -18.17 4.97 9.46
C ILE A 79 -17.31 6.21 9.75
N THR A 80 -17.79 7.08 10.63
CA THR A 80 -17.05 8.26 11.14
C THR A 80 -15.79 7.90 11.91
N GLU A 81 -15.68 6.69 12.47
CA GLU A 81 -14.45 6.23 13.13
C GLU A 81 -13.33 5.93 12.12
N PHE A 82 -13.67 5.75 10.85
CA PHE A 82 -12.73 5.52 9.76
C PHE A 82 -12.31 6.82 9.05
N ASP A 83 -12.72 7.98 9.55
CA ASP A 83 -12.29 9.25 8.98
C ASP A 83 -10.79 9.48 9.16
N GLY A 84 -10.15 9.97 8.09
CA GLY A 84 -8.72 10.24 8.08
C GLY A 84 -8.32 11.14 6.91
N HIS A 85 -7.02 11.19 6.62
CA HIS A 85 -6.52 11.93 5.46
C HIS A 85 -6.95 11.28 4.12
N TRP A 86 -7.29 10.00 4.14
CA TRP A 86 -7.63 9.25 2.92
C TRP A 86 -8.98 9.67 2.31
N ASN A 87 -9.94 10.10 3.14
CA ASN A 87 -11.31 10.48 2.73
C ASN A 87 -11.64 11.96 2.99
N GLU A 88 -10.64 12.84 3.11
CA GLU A 88 -10.84 14.24 3.46
C GLU A 88 -11.79 14.98 2.51
N ASP A 89 -11.69 14.72 1.20
CA ASP A 89 -12.56 15.31 0.19
C ASP A 89 -14.04 14.94 0.43
N VAL A 90 -14.31 13.65 0.66
CA VAL A 90 -15.66 13.13 0.97
C VAL A 90 -16.17 13.71 2.29
N ARG A 91 -15.30 13.78 3.31
CA ARG A 91 -15.63 14.34 4.62
C ARG A 91 -16.02 15.82 4.51
N SER A 92 -15.35 16.60 3.67
CA SER A 92 -15.62 18.03 3.50
C SER A 92 -17.00 18.34 2.90
N LEU A 93 -17.58 17.37 2.18
CA LEU A 93 -18.90 17.48 1.55
C LEU A 93 -20.05 17.11 2.50
N ARG A 94 -19.76 16.64 3.72
CA ARG A 94 -20.80 16.32 4.71
C ARG A 94 -21.37 17.61 5.28
N THR A 95 -22.61 17.94 4.92
CA THR A 95 -23.31 19.12 5.46
C THR A 95 -23.87 18.91 6.87
N ASP A 96 -24.22 17.67 7.24
CA ASP A 96 -25.02 17.39 8.45
C ASP A 96 -24.46 16.26 9.35
N ASN A 97 -23.17 15.92 9.26
CA ASN A 97 -22.57 14.73 9.91
C ASN A 97 -23.27 13.39 9.59
N LYS A 98 -24.23 13.38 8.65
CA LYS A 98 -24.88 12.18 8.19
C LYS A 98 -23.98 11.51 7.15
N PRO A 99 -23.66 10.21 7.32
CA PRO A 99 -22.84 9.52 6.35
C PRO A 99 -23.58 9.45 5.00
N SER A 100 -22.87 9.75 3.92
CA SER A 100 -23.42 9.53 2.58
C SER A 100 -23.41 8.04 2.25
N GLU A 101 -24.39 7.57 1.47
CA GLU A 101 -24.45 6.16 1.02
C GLU A 101 -23.22 5.74 0.20
N SER A 102 -22.44 6.72 -0.28
CA SER A 102 -21.20 6.53 -1.02
C SER A 102 -19.96 6.33 -0.15
N GLU A 103 -20.06 6.42 1.18
CA GLU A 103 -18.90 6.27 2.04
C GLU A 103 -18.46 4.81 2.13
N VAL A 104 -17.17 4.58 1.87
CA VAL A 104 -16.59 3.25 1.83
C VAL A 104 -15.93 2.96 3.16
N ARG A 105 -16.39 1.93 3.87
CA ARG A 105 -15.71 1.44 5.09
C ARG A 105 -14.43 0.67 4.67
N PRO A 106 -13.23 1.07 5.12
CA PRO A 106 -12.02 0.33 4.77
C PRO A 106 -12.04 -1.07 5.36
N ASN A 107 -11.39 -2.04 4.70
CA ASN A 107 -11.26 -3.40 5.21
C ASN A 107 -10.17 -3.49 6.27
N LEU A 108 -9.15 -2.63 6.17
CA LEU A 108 -8.08 -2.50 7.15
C LEU A 108 -7.69 -1.02 7.28
N MET A 109 -7.73 -0.50 8.50
CA MET A 109 -7.29 0.85 8.83
C MET A 109 -6.33 0.81 10.01
N LEU A 110 -5.06 1.11 9.73
CA LEU A 110 -3.98 1.19 10.72
C LEU A 110 -3.66 2.66 10.97
N VAL A 111 -3.83 3.12 12.21
CA VAL A 111 -3.58 4.50 12.58
C VAL A 111 -2.59 4.53 13.72
N SER A 112 -1.55 5.34 13.59
CA SER A 112 -0.60 5.59 14.67
C SER A 112 -0.40 7.08 14.85
N GLN A 113 -0.33 7.53 16.10
CA GLN A 113 -0.08 8.94 16.39
C GLN A 113 1.40 9.29 16.19
N THR A 114 2.32 8.49 16.73
CA THR A 114 3.73 8.87 16.87
C THR A 114 4.73 7.80 16.49
N ALA A 115 4.28 6.65 15.98
CA ALA A 115 5.25 5.61 15.69
C ALA A 115 4.86 4.63 14.59
N SER A 116 5.82 3.77 14.27
CA SER A 116 5.87 3.11 12.99
C SER A 116 4.84 1.98 12.84
N ILE A 117 4.23 1.93 11.67
CA ILE A 117 3.38 0.86 11.19
C ILE A 117 4.25 0.02 10.26
N SER A 118 4.41 -1.26 10.53
CA SER A 118 5.19 -2.13 9.63
C SER A 118 4.64 -3.54 9.59
N GLY A 119 4.57 -4.16 8.41
CA GLY A 119 4.16 -5.55 8.33
C GLY A 119 3.62 -5.98 6.99
N SER A 120 2.97 -7.13 6.98
CA SER A 120 2.45 -7.74 5.76
C SER A 120 0.93 -7.90 5.85
N VAL A 121 0.23 -7.48 4.81
CA VAL A 121 -1.21 -7.60 4.65
C VAL A 121 -1.45 -8.68 3.60
N HIS A 122 -2.15 -9.74 3.97
CA HIS A 122 -2.57 -10.80 3.06
C HIS A 122 -4.07 -10.67 2.83
N VAL A 123 -4.46 -10.43 1.59
CA VAL A 123 -5.86 -10.36 1.18
C VAL A 123 -6.32 -11.77 0.82
N LEU A 124 -7.35 -12.24 1.51
CA LEU A 124 -7.98 -13.55 1.38
C LEU A 124 -9.44 -13.41 0.92
N GLY A 125 -10.03 -14.54 0.56
CA GLY A 125 -11.41 -14.65 0.10
C GLY A 125 -11.45 -15.09 -1.36
N GLU A 126 -12.63 -15.14 -1.96
CA GLU A 126 -12.85 -15.32 -3.42
C GLU A 126 -13.58 -14.09 -3.96
N GLY A 127 -13.54 -13.82 -5.27
CA GLY A 127 -14.32 -12.74 -5.89
C GLY A 127 -13.57 -11.48 -6.30
N LYS A 128 -14.35 -10.48 -6.74
CA LYS A 128 -13.86 -9.20 -7.27
C LYS A 128 -14.16 -8.02 -6.35
N ASP A 129 -14.42 -8.32 -5.08
CA ASP A 129 -14.73 -7.30 -4.09
C ASP A 129 -13.57 -6.33 -3.95
N LYS A 130 -13.93 -5.05 -3.82
CA LYS A 130 -12.98 -3.97 -3.61
C LYS A 130 -12.43 -4.05 -2.20
N VAL A 131 -11.09 -4.06 -2.10
CA VAL A 131 -10.37 -4.09 -0.83
C VAL A 131 -9.71 -2.75 -0.59
N VAL A 132 -10.06 -2.10 0.51
CA VAL A 132 -9.53 -0.80 0.89
C VAL A 132 -8.62 -0.95 2.10
N ILE A 133 -7.36 -0.58 1.93
CA ILE A 133 -6.31 -0.63 2.96
C ILE A 133 -5.84 0.79 3.24
N VAL A 134 -5.91 1.21 4.49
CA VAL A 134 -5.48 2.53 4.96
C VAL A 134 -4.41 2.36 6.03
N ALA A 135 -3.30 3.09 5.91
CA ALA A 135 -2.33 3.21 6.99
C ALA A 135 -1.86 4.65 7.14
N GLU A 136 -2.00 5.21 8.35
CA GLU A 136 -1.75 6.61 8.63
C GLU A 136 -0.86 6.79 9.88
N ALA A 137 0.27 7.47 9.72
CA ALA A 137 1.10 7.97 10.82
C ALA A 137 0.91 9.49 10.97
N LYS A 138 0.15 9.91 11.98
CA LYS A 138 -0.38 11.29 12.12
C LYS A 138 0.66 12.37 12.42
N THR A 139 1.70 12.06 13.19
CA THR A 139 2.71 13.06 13.60
C THR A 139 4.08 12.70 13.07
N SER A 140 4.59 11.54 13.47
CA SER A 140 5.85 11.01 12.97
C SER A 140 5.78 9.50 12.96
N GLY A 141 6.40 8.87 11.98
CA GLY A 141 6.41 7.42 11.89
C GLY A 141 6.76 6.91 10.51
N LEU A 142 7.28 5.68 10.49
CA LEU A 142 7.51 4.95 9.25
C LEU A 142 6.27 4.11 8.95
N VAL A 143 5.83 4.07 7.70
CA VAL A 143 4.72 3.22 7.26
C VAL A 143 5.26 2.25 6.21
N HIS A 144 5.56 1.03 6.62
CA HIS A 144 6.18 0.00 5.78
C HIS A 144 5.25 -1.19 5.59
N LEU A 145 4.53 -1.27 4.47
CA LEU A 145 3.57 -2.36 4.23
C LEU A 145 3.96 -3.20 3.02
N ASP A 146 3.87 -4.51 3.18
CA ASP A 146 3.82 -5.46 2.07
C ASP A 146 2.37 -5.87 1.87
N VAL A 147 1.84 -5.70 0.66
CA VAL A 147 0.48 -6.12 0.33
C VAL A 147 0.56 -7.32 -0.59
N ASN A 148 0.10 -8.47 -0.10
CA ASN A 148 0.00 -9.72 -0.84
C ASN A 148 -1.48 -10.00 -1.11
N ALA A 149 -1.82 -10.23 -2.37
CA ALA A 149 -3.18 -10.52 -2.82
C ALA A 149 -3.11 -11.41 -4.07
N ASP A 150 -4.19 -12.14 -4.31
CA ASP A 150 -4.35 -12.90 -5.54
C ASP A 150 -4.65 -11.99 -6.75
N PRO A 151 -4.21 -12.35 -7.97
CA PRO A 151 -4.52 -11.59 -9.18
C PRO A 151 -6.02 -11.39 -9.40
N GLY A 152 -6.38 -10.26 -10.01
CA GLY A 152 -7.78 -9.92 -10.35
C GLY A 152 -8.57 -9.24 -9.23
N ARG A 153 -7.92 -8.96 -8.08
CA ARG A 153 -8.50 -8.16 -7.00
C ARG A 153 -8.43 -6.66 -7.28
N VAL A 154 -9.46 -5.96 -6.85
CA VAL A 154 -9.50 -4.49 -6.85
C VAL A 154 -8.93 -3.98 -5.54
N LEU A 155 -7.72 -3.42 -5.56
CA LEU A 155 -7.00 -2.94 -4.37
C LEU A 155 -6.95 -1.42 -4.34
N GLN A 156 -7.50 -0.79 -3.31
CA GLN A 156 -7.34 0.64 -3.04
C GLN A 156 -6.48 0.83 -1.79
N ILE A 157 -5.25 1.31 -1.99
CA ILE A 157 -4.24 1.41 -0.94
C ILE A 157 -3.93 2.88 -0.68
N PHE A 158 -4.13 3.30 0.57
CA PHE A 158 -3.91 4.67 1.03
C PHE A 158 -2.89 4.66 2.16
N LEU A 159 -1.68 5.15 1.90
CA LEU A 159 -0.65 5.28 2.94
C LEU A 159 -0.27 6.74 3.13
N HIS A 160 -0.21 7.17 4.38
CA HIS A 160 0.15 8.53 4.73
C HIS A 160 1.08 8.57 5.95
N SER A 161 2.11 9.41 5.90
CA SER A 161 2.87 9.82 7.08
C SER A 161 3.06 11.33 7.07
N HIS A 162 2.82 11.99 8.21
CA HIS A 162 3.10 13.42 8.32
C HIS A 162 4.60 13.71 8.29
N SER A 163 5.39 12.93 9.03
CA SER A 163 6.85 13.00 9.03
C SER A 163 7.47 11.61 9.13
N GLY A 164 8.14 11.17 8.07
CA GLY A 164 8.81 9.89 8.01
C GLY A 164 8.81 9.28 6.62
N GLU A 165 9.17 8.00 6.58
CA GLU A 165 9.24 7.21 5.36
C GLU A 165 7.95 6.42 5.16
N VAL A 166 7.43 6.44 3.94
CA VAL A 166 6.35 5.55 3.52
C VAL A 166 6.91 4.59 2.49
N ARG A 167 6.85 3.29 2.77
CA ARG A 167 7.34 2.23 1.91
C ARG A 167 6.25 1.20 1.65
N LEU A 168 5.98 0.93 0.39
CA LEU A 168 4.95 -0.01 -0.05
C LEU A 168 5.55 -1.01 -1.02
N TRP A 169 5.35 -2.30 -0.72
CA TRP A 169 5.56 -3.38 -1.67
C TRP A 169 4.22 -3.94 -2.14
N VAL A 170 3.99 -3.96 -3.45
CA VAL A 170 2.76 -4.47 -4.07
C VAL A 170 3.05 -5.67 -4.97
N PRO A 171 2.03 -6.50 -5.30
CA PRO A 171 2.22 -7.59 -6.24
C PRO A 171 2.61 -7.08 -7.64
N SER A 172 3.45 -7.81 -8.37
CA SER A 172 3.90 -7.41 -9.72
C SER A 172 2.80 -7.31 -10.78
N TRP A 173 1.65 -7.93 -10.52
CA TRP A 173 0.45 -7.86 -11.36
C TRP A 173 -0.41 -6.63 -11.10
N PHE A 174 -0.10 -5.80 -10.09
CA PHE A 174 -0.87 -4.59 -9.81
C PHE A 174 -0.91 -3.66 -11.02
N GLU A 175 -2.12 -3.27 -11.42
CA GLU A 175 -2.38 -2.28 -12.45
C GLU A 175 -3.40 -1.26 -11.94
N GLY A 176 -3.12 0.02 -12.16
CA GLY A 176 -4.00 1.09 -11.70
C GLY A 176 -3.32 2.45 -11.53
N PRO A 177 -4.11 3.50 -11.21
CA PRO A 177 -3.59 4.83 -10.98
C PRO A 177 -2.70 4.90 -9.75
N LEU A 178 -1.65 5.71 -9.86
CA LEU A 178 -0.70 6.02 -8.81
C LEU A 178 -0.71 7.51 -8.52
N VAL A 179 -0.91 7.87 -7.26
CA VAL A 179 -0.68 9.21 -6.73
C VAL A 179 0.40 9.11 -5.64
N ALA A 180 1.61 9.54 -5.95
CA ALA A 180 2.72 9.56 -5.00
C ALA A 180 3.16 11.00 -4.72
N SER A 181 3.33 11.36 -3.45
CA SER A 181 3.74 12.73 -3.08
C SER A 181 4.60 12.78 -1.83
N ALA A 182 5.68 13.56 -1.85
CA ALA A 182 6.58 13.79 -0.71
C ALA A 182 6.80 15.30 -0.54
N TYR A 183 6.01 15.98 0.30
CA TYR A 183 6.01 17.46 0.34
C TYR A 183 7.41 18.05 0.65
N LEU A 184 8.13 17.49 1.62
CA LEU A 184 9.55 17.75 1.88
C LEU A 184 10.35 16.45 1.80
N GLY A 185 10.64 15.99 0.58
CA GLY A 185 11.52 14.85 0.34
C GLY A 185 11.32 14.29 -1.06
N ASP A 186 11.64 13.01 -1.23
CA ASP A 186 11.74 12.38 -2.54
C ASP A 186 10.73 11.25 -2.72
N THR A 187 10.26 11.06 -3.96
CA THR A 187 9.46 9.90 -4.35
C THR A 187 10.30 8.95 -5.19
N HIS A 188 10.42 7.71 -4.73
CA HIS A 188 11.12 6.63 -5.41
C HIS A 188 10.14 5.55 -5.83
N VAL A 189 10.08 5.29 -7.13
CA VAL A 189 9.41 4.11 -7.71
C VAL A 189 10.51 3.16 -8.17
N SER A 190 10.36 1.87 -7.90
CA SER A 190 11.33 0.88 -8.35
C SER A 190 11.38 0.74 -9.86
N ASP A 191 12.47 0.20 -10.40
CA ASP A 191 12.66 0.09 -11.85
C ASP A 191 11.68 -0.91 -12.48
N ALA A 192 11.30 -1.97 -11.77
CA ALA A 192 10.26 -2.89 -12.23
C ALA A 192 8.92 -2.18 -12.46
N LEU A 193 8.51 -1.30 -11.55
CA LEU A 193 7.28 -0.52 -11.70
C LEU A 193 7.43 0.64 -12.68
N LYS A 194 8.58 1.33 -12.70
CA LYS A 194 8.86 2.41 -13.67
C LYS A 194 8.69 1.93 -15.11
N SER A 195 9.10 0.69 -15.41
CA SER A 195 8.96 0.12 -16.76
C SER A 195 7.50 0.02 -17.23
N LYS A 196 6.55 -0.02 -16.29
CA LYS A 196 5.10 -0.07 -16.53
C LYS A 196 4.39 1.26 -16.23
N LEU A 197 5.11 2.26 -15.71
CA LEU A 197 4.52 3.49 -15.21
C LEU A 197 4.43 4.54 -16.33
N THR A 198 3.21 4.93 -16.69
CA THR A 198 2.95 6.12 -17.49
C THR A 198 2.71 7.31 -16.58
N VAL A 199 3.60 8.30 -16.58
CA VAL A 199 3.46 9.51 -15.76
C VAL A 199 2.68 10.58 -16.52
N PHE A 200 1.58 11.07 -15.95
CA PHE A 200 0.77 12.15 -16.54
C PHE A 200 1.14 13.52 -15.98
N THR A 201 1.53 13.59 -14.71
CA THR A 201 1.94 14.85 -14.09
C THR A 201 3.10 14.58 -13.15
N SER A 202 4.16 15.35 -13.31
CA SER A 202 5.31 15.35 -12.40
C SER A 202 5.55 16.78 -11.96
N LYS A 203 5.09 17.12 -10.76
CA LYS A 203 5.54 18.31 -10.02
C LYS A 203 6.71 17.87 -9.14
N ALA A 204 7.60 18.78 -8.76
CA ALA A 204 8.88 18.45 -8.09
C ALA A 204 8.76 17.35 -7.02
N ASN A 205 7.67 17.38 -6.24
CA ASN A 205 7.43 16.53 -5.08
C ASN A 205 6.13 15.71 -5.18
N GLN A 206 5.53 15.62 -6.36
CA GLN A 206 4.28 14.89 -6.60
C GLN A 206 4.27 14.30 -7.99
N SER A 207 4.12 12.98 -8.07
CA SER A 207 3.89 12.25 -9.31
C SER A 207 2.49 11.67 -9.34
N ARG A 208 1.82 11.86 -10.48
CA ARG A 208 0.55 11.22 -10.84
C ARG A 208 0.76 10.44 -12.11
N GLY A 209 0.38 9.18 -12.11
CA GLY A 209 0.55 8.30 -13.25
C GLY A 209 -0.34 7.08 -13.17
N TYR A 210 -0.07 6.12 -14.04
CA TYR A 210 -0.76 4.85 -14.12
C TYR A 210 0.24 3.72 -14.31
N ILE A 211 0.12 2.67 -13.50
CA ILE A 211 0.94 1.45 -13.61
C ILE A 211 0.16 0.48 -14.50
N GLY A 212 0.74 0.09 -15.64
CA GLY A 212 0.09 -0.77 -16.64
C GLY A 212 -0.38 0.00 -17.88
N ASP A 213 -1.28 -0.62 -18.66
CA ASP A 213 -1.86 0.00 -19.85
C ASP A 213 -3.14 0.78 -19.52
N TRP A 214 -2.97 2.08 -19.30
CA TRP A 214 -4.07 2.99 -18.96
C TRP A 214 -5.15 3.08 -20.05
N GLN A 215 -4.79 2.91 -21.32
CA GLN A 215 -5.74 3.01 -22.44
C GLN A 215 -6.66 1.80 -22.47
N SER A 216 -6.10 0.60 -22.32
CA SER A 216 -6.88 -0.64 -22.27
C SER A 216 -7.84 -0.69 -21.08
N SER A 217 -7.44 -0.08 -19.96
CA SER A 217 -8.25 -0.03 -18.74
C SER A 217 -9.41 0.99 -18.82
N GLY A 218 -9.42 1.87 -19.82
CA GLY A 218 -10.38 2.97 -19.92
C GLY A 218 -10.14 4.11 -18.92
N PHE A 219 -8.95 4.19 -18.31
CA PHE A 219 -8.63 5.28 -17.38
C PHE A 219 -8.72 6.65 -18.07
N GLY A 220 -9.46 7.57 -17.47
CA GLY A 220 -9.68 8.92 -18.01
C GLY A 220 -10.72 9.02 -19.14
N THR A 221 -11.39 7.92 -19.50
CA THR A 221 -12.43 7.93 -20.56
C THR A 221 -13.83 8.28 -20.05
N THR A 222 -14.07 8.13 -18.74
CA THR A 222 -15.34 8.50 -18.10
C THR A 222 -15.48 10.03 -18.12
N GLN A 223 -16.21 10.54 -19.11
CA GLN A 223 -16.48 11.97 -19.32
C GLN A 223 -17.54 12.51 -18.34
N SER A 224 -17.44 12.23 -17.04
CA SER A 224 -18.18 13.06 -16.07
C SER A 224 -17.49 14.43 -16.07
N SER A 225 -18.20 15.41 -16.63
CA SER A 225 -17.69 16.74 -16.99
C SER A 225 -16.95 17.41 -15.82
N GLY A 226 -15.62 17.37 -15.84
CA GLY A 226 -14.74 18.12 -14.94
C GLY A 226 -14.27 17.38 -13.67
N GLU A 227 -14.63 16.12 -13.46
CA GLU A 227 -14.16 15.35 -12.31
C GLU A 227 -12.73 14.80 -12.52
N ASP A 228 -11.94 14.75 -11.44
CA ASP A 228 -10.59 14.18 -11.48
C ASP A 228 -10.68 12.65 -11.65
N PRO A 229 -10.16 12.05 -12.75
CA PRO A 229 -10.25 10.61 -12.99
C PRO A 229 -9.56 9.78 -11.91
N PHE A 230 -8.62 10.35 -11.15
CA PHE A 230 -8.00 9.69 -10.01
C PHE A 230 -8.96 9.53 -8.82
N MET A 231 -10.00 10.36 -8.70
CA MET A 231 -10.98 10.29 -7.61
C MET A 231 -12.18 9.42 -7.96
N THR A 232 -12.54 9.33 -9.23
CA THR A 232 -13.70 8.58 -9.73
C THR A 232 -13.36 7.17 -10.20
N TRP A 233 -12.08 6.77 -10.14
CA TRP A 233 -11.63 5.48 -10.61
C TRP A 233 -12.23 4.33 -9.78
N PRO A 234 -12.99 3.40 -10.39
CA PRO A 234 -13.63 2.30 -9.66
C PRO A 234 -12.67 1.13 -9.39
N GLY A 235 -11.53 1.08 -10.08
CA GLY A 235 -10.57 -0.02 -10.03
C GLY A 235 -9.51 0.12 -8.92
N SER A 236 -8.44 -0.66 -9.08
CA SER A 236 -7.29 -0.65 -8.18
C SER A 236 -6.58 0.70 -8.23
N MET A 237 -6.12 1.21 -7.10
CA MET A 237 -5.47 2.51 -6.97
C MET A 237 -4.47 2.52 -5.81
N ILE A 238 -3.36 3.24 -5.98
CA ILE A 238 -2.40 3.51 -4.92
C ILE A 238 -2.30 5.03 -4.71
N LYS A 239 -2.53 5.48 -3.46
CA LYS A 239 -2.25 6.84 -3.00
C LYS A 239 -1.28 6.77 -1.82
N ILE A 240 -0.05 7.23 -2.03
CA ILE A 240 1.02 7.19 -1.03
C ILE A 240 1.57 8.60 -0.82
N SER A 241 1.65 9.05 0.43
CA SER A 241 2.12 10.40 0.71
C SER A 241 2.94 10.53 1.99
N SER A 242 3.95 11.40 1.94
CA SER A 242 4.70 11.86 3.11
C SER A 242 4.70 13.39 3.17
N GLY A 243 4.45 13.98 4.34
CA GLY A 243 4.57 15.42 4.57
C GLY A 243 6.03 15.88 4.63
N SER A 244 6.85 15.16 5.39
CA SER A 244 8.29 15.40 5.50
C SER A 244 9.04 14.08 5.58
N GLY A 245 9.74 13.72 4.50
CA GLY A 245 10.40 12.44 4.32
C GLY A 245 10.18 11.86 2.93
N SER A 246 10.48 10.58 2.75
CA SER A 246 10.52 9.95 1.44
C SER A 246 9.42 8.92 1.25
N VAL A 247 9.04 8.70 0.01
CA VAL A 247 8.05 7.70 -0.40
C VAL A 247 8.73 6.68 -1.30
N PHE A 248 8.55 5.39 -1.02
CA PHE A 248 9.12 4.28 -1.75
C PHE A 248 8.01 3.33 -2.20
N LEU A 249 7.95 3.06 -3.50
CA LEU A 249 7.05 2.08 -4.08
C LEU A 249 7.87 1.03 -4.83
N SER A 250 7.64 -0.25 -4.53
CA SER A 250 8.38 -1.36 -5.12
C SER A 250 7.47 -2.57 -5.33
N THR A 251 7.93 -3.57 -6.09
CA THR A 251 7.19 -4.84 -6.18
C THR A 251 7.62 -5.79 -5.07
N LEU A 252 6.75 -6.74 -4.70
CA LEU A 252 7.04 -7.76 -3.68
C LEU A 252 8.30 -8.59 -4.01
N GLU A 253 8.58 -8.82 -5.29
CA GLU A 253 9.72 -9.62 -5.74
C GLU A 253 11.06 -8.90 -5.50
N GLU A 254 11.07 -7.57 -5.45
CA GLU A 254 12.25 -6.75 -5.17
C GLU A 254 12.53 -6.63 -3.67
N LYS A 255 11.63 -7.15 -2.81
CA LYS A 255 11.82 -7.08 -1.37
C LYS A 255 13.11 -7.81 -0.99
N PRO A 256 14.07 -7.16 -0.30
CA PRO A 256 15.28 -7.83 0.13
C PRO A 256 14.87 -8.98 1.03
N ARG A 257 15.20 -10.20 0.61
CA ARG A 257 14.98 -11.39 1.43
C ARG A 257 15.80 -11.19 2.69
N SER A 258 15.14 -10.89 3.81
CA SER A 258 15.80 -10.87 5.10
C SER A 258 16.40 -12.26 5.27
N VAL A 259 17.72 -12.39 5.16
CA VAL A 259 18.44 -13.64 5.37
C VAL A 259 18.36 -13.94 6.86
N SER A 260 17.18 -14.40 7.27
CA SER A 260 16.84 -14.84 8.61
C SER A 260 17.50 -16.19 8.80
N GLY A 261 18.78 -16.18 9.17
CA GLY A 261 19.46 -17.41 9.52
C GLY A 261 20.90 -17.48 9.07
N THR A 262 21.75 -16.56 9.52
CA THR A 262 23.09 -16.96 9.93
C THR A 262 23.54 -16.00 11.02
N SER A 263 23.30 -16.39 12.27
CA SER A 263 24.08 -15.88 13.40
C SER A 263 25.52 -16.39 13.23
N ALA A 264 26.28 -15.78 12.31
CA ALA A 264 27.72 -15.84 12.39
C ALA A 264 28.13 -14.82 13.48
N PRO A 265 28.77 -15.24 14.58
CA PRO A 265 29.28 -14.29 15.55
C PRO A 265 30.28 -13.36 14.85
N ALA A 266 30.08 -12.06 15.07
CA ALA A 266 30.92 -10.99 14.55
C ALA A 266 32.39 -11.20 14.96
N GLN A 267 33.21 -11.60 13.99
CA GLN A 267 34.63 -11.24 13.92
C GLN A 267 34.97 -10.90 12.47
N VAL A 268 34.47 -9.77 11.97
CA VAL A 268 35.14 -9.05 10.88
C VAL A 268 35.60 -7.72 11.43
N LYS A 269 36.79 -7.80 12.02
CA LYS A 269 37.65 -6.67 12.37
C LYS A 269 38.13 -6.05 11.06
N GLY A 270 37.63 -4.84 10.77
CA GLY A 270 38.27 -3.88 9.87
C GLY A 270 38.01 -4.07 8.39
N PHE A 271 37.14 -3.23 7.81
CA PHE A 271 37.25 -2.79 6.41
C PHE A 271 36.45 -1.49 6.20
N PHE A 272 36.82 -0.43 6.92
CA PHE A 272 36.57 0.96 6.51
C PHE A 272 37.87 1.76 6.66
N GLY A 273 38.88 1.32 5.90
CA GLY A 273 39.99 2.16 5.49
C GLY A 273 39.80 2.47 4.00
N SER A 274 39.98 3.74 3.65
CA SER A 274 40.03 4.28 2.27
C SER A 274 38.69 4.62 1.61
N ILE A 275 38.28 5.90 1.74
CA ILE A 275 37.73 6.72 0.64
C ILE A 275 37.75 8.24 0.97
N PHE A 276 38.71 8.71 1.78
CA PHE A 276 39.00 10.16 1.83
C PHE A 276 40.50 10.38 1.67
N GLY A 277 40.90 10.56 0.42
CA GLY A 277 42.18 11.07 0.02
C GLY A 277 42.03 11.69 -1.37
N TRP A 278 42.72 12.81 -1.57
CA TRP A 278 42.85 13.60 -2.80
C TRP A 278 41.90 14.80 -2.89
N GLY A 279 42.43 15.94 -2.44
CA GLY A 279 41.81 17.25 -2.48
C GLY A 279 42.75 18.29 -1.88
N GLU A 280 44.00 18.27 -2.34
CA GLU A 280 44.98 19.33 -2.17
C GLU A 280 44.43 20.60 -2.84
N SER A 281 44.16 21.64 -2.06
CA SER A 281 43.95 22.98 -2.58
C SER A 281 44.60 23.96 -1.62
N ASP A 282 45.63 24.61 -2.16
CA ASP A 282 46.49 25.58 -1.53
C ASP A 282 45.74 26.70 -0.82
N GLN A 283 46.38 27.14 0.25
CA GLN A 283 46.16 28.41 0.91
C GLN A 283 46.33 29.55 -0.11
N ASP A 284 45.31 30.39 -0.23
CA ASP A 284 45.57 31.80 -0.42
C ASP A 284 44.72 32.64 0.53
N GLN A 285 45.44 33.38 1.36
CA GLN A 285 44.93 34.32 2.32
C GLN A 285 44.36 35.54 1.58
N SER A 286 43.15 35.94 1.92
CA SER A 286 42.74 37.33 1.72
C SER A 286 41.73 37.74 2.79
N MET A 287 42.23 38.59 3.69
CA MET A 287 41.44 39.37 4.62
C MET A 287 40.40 40.22 3.86
N SER A 288 39.14 40.16 4.28
CA SER A 288 38.35 41.39 4.37
C SER A 288 37.29 41.29 5.46
N GLN A 289 37.47 42.17 6.43
CA GLN A 289 36.47 42.57 7.40
C GLN A 289 35.22 43.06 6.67
N HIS A 290 34.01 42.75 7.15
CA HIS A 290 33.11 43.71 7.80
C HIS A 290 31.65 43.24 7.83
N ARG A 291 31.06 43.49 9.01
CA ARG A 291 29.70 43.98 9.26
C ARG A 291 28.50 43.02 9.23
N ARG A 292 27.88 43.06 10.43
CA ARG A 292 26.46 43.31 10.71
C ARG A 292 25.54 42.10 10.76
N ARG A 293 25.30 41.70 12.02
CA ARG A 293 23.97 41.50 12.62
C ARG A 293 22.82 42.04 11.74
N SER A 294 21.93 41.15 11.29
CA SER A 294 20.51 41.45 11.23
C SER A 294 19.71 40.21 11.60
N SER A 295 18.99 40.33 12.72
CA SER A 295 17.92 39.44 13.14
C SER A 295 16.67 39.80 12.32
N GLY A 296 16.38 39.03 11.28
CA GLY A 296 15.14 39.15 10.51
C GLY A 296 14.05 38.26 11.09
N ARG A 297 13.17 38.84 11.92
CA ARG A 297 11.84 38.27 12.20
C ARG A 297 11.01 38.36 10.91
N PHE A 298 10.77 37.24 10.25
CA PHE A 298 9.72 37.13 9.22
C PHE A 298 8.40 36.86 9.92
N ALA A 299 7.61 37.92 10.12
CA ALA A 299 6.17 37.81 10.35
C ALA A 299 5.48 37.93 9.00
N SER A 300 5.05 36.80 8.44
CA SER A 300 4.22 36.77 7.24
C SER A 300 2.78 37.09 7.64
N ARG A 301 2.39 38.36 7.48
CA ARG A 301 0.99 38.80 7.44
C ARG A 301 0.45 38.49 6.03
N SER A 302 -0.39 37.47 5.89
CA SER A 302 -1.22 37.31 4.70
C SER A 302 -2.45 38.23 4.85
N SER A 303 -2.43 39.36 4.17
CA SER A 303 -3.63 40.15 3.90
C SER A 303 -4.51 39.37 2.93
N PHE A 304 -5.64 38.88 3.42
CA PHE A 304 -6.72 38.41 2.56
C PHE A 304 -7.34 39.64 1.89
N ASP A 305 -7.20 39.73 0.57
CA ASP A 305 -7.99 40.63 -0.26
C ASP A 305 -9.46 40.21 -0.16
N GLU A 306 -10.24 41.07 0.49
CA GLU A 306 -11.69 41.01 0.57
C GLU A 306 -12.24 41.40 -0.81
N LYS A 307 -12.50 40.40 -1.66
CA LYS A 307 -13.25 40.59 -2.90
C LYS A 307 -14.71 40.91 -2.55
N GLU A 308 -15.10 42.15 -2.81
CA GLU A 308 -16.49 42.62 -2.80
C GLU A 308 -17.40 41.64 -3.56
N LEU A 309 -18.42 41.15 -2.86
CA LEU A 309 -19.51 40.38 -3.45
C LEU A 309 -20.46 41.32 -4.21
N PRO A 310 -20.97 40.92 -5.39
CA PRO A 310 -21.97 41.70 -6.11
C PRO A 310 -23.31 41.74 -5.35
N PRO A 311 -24.07 42.84 -5.46
CA PRO A 311 -25.33 43.01 -4.76
C PRO A 311 -26.39 42.00 -5.24
N ARG A 312 -27.13 41.42 -4.29
CA ARG A 312 -28.29 40.55 -4.56
C ARG A 312 -29.37 41.34 -5.32
N PRO A 313 -29.99 40.75 -6.36
CA PRO A 313 -31.18 41.33 -6.95
C PRO A 313 -32.33 41.31 -5.92
N SER A 314 -32.97 42.45 -5.75
CA SER A 314 -34.19 42.61 -4.97
C SER A 314 -35.33 41.84 -5.64
N GLU A 315 -35.92 40.88 -4.93
CA GLU A 315 -37.21 40.30 -5.29
C GLU A 315 -38.29 41.38 -5.18
N GLY A 316 -38.93 41.69 -6.31
CA GLY A 316 -40.10 42.56 -6.38
C GLY A 316 -41.38 41.75 -6.17
N ASN A 317 -42.26 42.28 -5.33
CA ASN A 317 -43.68 41.89 -5.20
C ASN A 317 -44.45 42.05 -6.51
#